data_AF-A0A5C6F3D3-F1
#
_entry.id   AF-A0A5C6F3D3-F1
#
_cell.length_a   1.000
_cell.length_b   1.000
_cell.length_c   1.000
_cell.angle_alpha   90.00
_cell.angle_beta   90.00
_cell.angle_gamma   90.00
#
_symmetry.space_group_name_H-M   'P 1'
#
loop_
_entity.id
_entity.type
_entity.pdbx_description
1 polymer ?
#
loop_
_entity_poly.entity_id
_entity_poly.type
_entity_poly.pdbx_seq_one_letter_code
_entity_poly.pdbx_strand_id
1 'polypeptide(L)'
;MKPPSKPRQITEDGTTLNENVPQGITRRQLLKLMGLGATIPAVKTLNADTGGWASSLSWASNFLNEKVELTLYRPQDLMELKLSFLGFQRSSDNKSLQKVSSPNLLIVEWQPQSIAEQAYEEKGGSNGGANFDSVADSSLGDKTSMGQDDLKFPAKSYISGPSRLVFEIPSSISTIPLKTKDLLDWGKFKPRVSNRAAAPNVPPVFQAKDNVPLYNNILISKDPVIDVKPLNQEKQPVNKEQPANKPIFKMQTIKPADTVRQVTVNRDMRRATKDEMKVIEKREAPAEASKPADGLISIVQNLALGKTPRPVDQNETAIEFPYRLFISPNQFSTWAHDWQLKLRDDEKGTELKTYELWHSRLTCKNCNDEKDLTDATKSLKTVRALWGVDINGDYTKKPARNSSFKTSLYNDDRHCIVHESSNWDLPKGFKPKPVQVHNLMLSVLGAWFDAEMLVKRKELADAGIIGSLNLLKWKHIATLARDHYVEVVYAGNMLPFGHEASLVRITERKPQMNYAVYNVPQKLDSMLR
;
A
#
# COMPACT_ATOMS: atom_id res chain seq x y z
N MET A 1 23.94 60.90 -25.52
CA MET A 1 23.81 60.70 -24.06
C MET A 1 23.54 59.23 -23.78
N LYS A 2 24.15 58.70 -22.71
CA LYS A 2 24.29 57.29 -22.25
C LYS A 2 23.05 56.82 -21.41
N PRO A 3 22.93 55.56 -20.92
CA PRO A 3 21.85 54.58 -21.22
C PRO A 3 21.07 54.08 -19.94
N PRO A 4 20.73 52.77 -19.72
CA PRO A 4 19.61 51.90 -20.20
C PRO A 4 18.76 51.25 -19.06
N SER A 5 17.67 50.51 -19.34
CA SER A 5 17.29 49.30 -18.53
C SER A 5 16.16 48.41 -19.11
N LYS A 6 16.30 47.12 -18.81
CA LYS A 6 15.64 45.86 -19.23
C LYS A 6 14.17 45.64 -18.69
N PRO A 7 13.49 44.51 -19.03
CA PRO A 7 12.02 44.36 -19.07
C PRO A 7 11.40 43.81 -17.77
N ARG A 8 10.08 43.94 -17.62
CA ARG A 8 9.29 43.38 -16.50
C ARG A 8 8.44 42.20 -16.98
N GLN A 9 8.81 41.00 -16.57
CA GLN A 9 7.98 39.78 -16.67
C GLN A 9 7.00 39.72 -15.49
N ILE A 10 5.83 39.16 -15.78
CA ILE A 10 4.70 38.93 -14.89
C ILE A 10 4.99 37.70 -14.03
N THR A 11 4.81 37.80 -12.72
CA THR A 11 4.75 36.66 -11.79
C THR A 11 3.33 36.53 -11.25
N GLU A 12 2.70 35.41 -11.54
CA GLU A 12 1.47 34.94 -10.92
C GLU A 12 1.82 34.25 -9.59
N ASP A 13 1.43 34.83 -8.46
CA ASP A 13 1.45 34.17 -7.15
C ASP A 13 0.06 33.59 -6.88
N GLY A 14 -0.09 32.28 -7.11
CA GLY A 14 -1.17 31.45 -6.58
C GLY A 14 -0.61 30.55 -5.48
N THR A 15 -0.82 30.92 -4.22
CA THR A 15 -0.44 30.10 -3.06
C THR A 15 -1.67 29.42 -2.46
N THR A 16 -1.79 28.11 -2.66
CA THR A 16 -2.56 27.20 -1.82
C THR A 16 -1.58 26.28 -1.10
N LEU A 17 -1.57 26.29 0.24
CA LEU A 17 -0.92 25.26 1.06
C LEU A 17 -1.69 25.09 2.37
N ASN A 18 -2.01 23.85 2.71
CA ASN A 18 -1.74 23.31 4.04
C ASN A 18 -1.77 21.77 4.00
N GLU A 19 -0.63 21.19 3.62
CA GLU A 19 -0.16 19.92 4.19
C GLU A 19 1.19 20.21 4.88
N ASN A 20 1.27 19.87 6.17
CA ASN A 20 2.41 20.16 7.03
C ASN A 20 3.61 19.26 6.69
N VAL A 21 4.56 19.79 5.90
CA VAL A 21 5.95 19.30 5.87
C VAL A 21 6.81 20.35 6.60
N PRO A 22 7.59 19.98 7.64
CA PRO A 22 8.46 20.95 8.30
C PRO A 22 9.61 21.32 7.35
N GLN A 23 9.60 22.56 6.86
CA GLN A 23 10.73 23.11 6.12
C GLN A 23 11.91 23.44 7.05
N GLY A 24 13.13 23.09 6.61
CA GLY A 24 14.31 23.93 6.86
C GLY A 24 15.30 23.53 7.96
N ILE A 25 15.44 22.25 8.35
CA ILE A 25 16.52 21.83 9.26
C ILE A 25 17.67 21.21 8.46
N THR A 26 18.88 21.78 8.54
CA THR A 26 20.08 21.19 7.91
C THR A 26 20.64 20.03 8.74
N ARG A 27 21.31 19.04 8.11
CA ARG A 27 21.93 17.87 8.78
C ARG A 27 22.80 18.24 9.99
N ARG A 28 23.58 19.33 9.87
CA ARG A 28 24.44 19.85 10.96
C ARG A 28 23.61 20.42 12.12
N GLN A 29 22.45 21.00 11.86
CA GLN A 29 21.54 21.50 12.89
C GLN A 29 20.81 20.36 13.60
N LEU A 30 20.37 19.33 12.87
CA LEU A 30 19.74 18.13 13.45
C LEU A 30 20.72 17.36 14.35
N LEU A 31 21.95 17.14 13.90
CA LEU A 31 22.99 16.47 14.69
C LEU A 31 23.39 17.28 15.94
N LYS A 32 23.42 18.61 15.85
CA LYS A 32 23.60 19.47 17.03
C LYS A 32 22.41 19.43 17.99
N LEU A 33 21.18 19.35 17.47
CA LEU A 33 19.97 19.22 18.29
C LEU A 33 19.97 17.89 19.06
N MET A 34 20.30 16.79 18.39
CA MET A 34 20.37 15.46 18.98
C MET A 34 21.55 15.33 19.96
N GLY A 35 22.69 15.96 19.68
CA GLY A 35 23.85 15.99 20.58
C GLY A 35 23.67 16.88 21.83
N LEU A 36 22.69 17.79 21.82
CA LEU A 36 22.35 18.67 22.94
C LEU A 36 21.18 18.16 23.79
N GLY A 37 20.72 16.92 23.60
CA GLY A 37 19.62 16.35 24.37
C GLY A 37 18.23 16.96 24.09
N ALA A 38 18.11 17.81 23.06
CA ALA A 38 16.83 18.42 22.70
C ALA A 38 15.93 17.39 21.99
N THR A 39 15.04 16.77 22.76
CA THR A 39 13.90 16.02 22.21
C THR A 39 13.05 16.99 21.38
N ILE A 40 12.92 16.74 20.07
CA ILE A 40 12.00 17.50 19.20
C ILE A 40 10.60 17.52 19.85
N PRO A 41 9.81 18.62 19.77
CA PRO A 41 8.51 18.77 20.44
C PRO A 41 7.41 17.82 19.95
N ALA A 42 7.75 16.81 19.15
CA ALA A 42 6.85 15.76 18.72
C ALA A 42 6.29 14.93 19.89
N VAL A 43 6.85 15.04 21.10
CA VAL A 43 6.42 14.20 22.24
C VAL A 43 5.05 14.58 22.81
N LYS A 44 4.53 15.80 22.59
CA LYS A 44 3.25 16.22 23.19
C LYS A 44 2.01 16.02 22.31
N THR A 45 2.15 15.57 21.06
CA THR A 45 1.03 15.14 20.21
C THR A 45 0.94 13.61 20.06
N LEU A 46 1.82 12.85 20.74
CA LEU A 46 2.00 11.40 20.59
C LEU A 46 0.93 10.50 21.23
N ASN A 47 -0.15 11.05 21.79
CA ASN A 47 -1.24 10.24 22.33
C ASN A 47 -2.46 10.12 21.40
N ALA A 48 -2.41 10.66 20.18
CA ALA A 48 -3.60 10.73 19.32
C ALA A 48 -3.43 10.29 17.86
N ASP A 49 -2.24 9.87 17.40
CA ASP A 49 -2.07 9.52 15.99
C ASP A 49 -1.12 8.33 15.76
N THR A 50 -1.70 7.12 15.70
CA THR A 50 -0.98 5.84 15.71
C THR A 50 -0.45 5.38 14.34
N GLY A 51 -0.71 6.13 13.26
CA GLY A 51 -0.19 5.84 11.90
C GLY A 51 1.02 6.68 11.48
N GLY A 52 1.22 7.85 12.08
CA GLY A 52 2.22 8.84 11.65
C GLY A 52 3.62 8.69 12.24
N TRP A 53 3.79 7.88 13.30
CA TRP A 53 5.05 7.82 14.03
C TRP A 53 6.11 6.95 13.32
N ALA A 54 5.71 5.83 12.72
CA ALA A 54 6.59 4.98 11.92
C ALA A 54 7.07 5.70 10.65
N SER A 55 6.18 6.48 10.00
CA SER A 55 6.53 7.32 8.85
C SER A 55 7.48 8.46 9.25
N SER A 56 7.23 9.12 10.39
CA SER A 56 8.10 10.19 10.92
C SER A 56 9.50 9.72 11.32
N LEU A 57 9.65 8.51 11.87
CA LEU A 57 10.96 7.94 12.21
C LEU A 57 11.68 7.35 10.99
N SER A 58 10.94 6.79 10.03
CA SER A 58 11.51 6.35 8.75
C SER A 58 12.00 7.51 7.88
N TRP A 59 11.34 8.67 7.96
CA TRP A 59 11.85 9.94 7.43
C TRP A 59 13.19 10.30 8.07
N ALA A 60 13.32 10.19 9.39
CA ALA A 60 14.56 10.51 10.09
C ALA A 60 15.73 9.58 9.72
N SER A 61 15.48 8.26 9.56
CA SER A 61 16.52 7.32 9.12
C SER A 61 16.92 7.52 7.65
N ASN A 62 15.96 7.83 6.77
CA ASN A 62 16.21 8.14 5.37
C ASN A 62 16.89 9.51 5.18
N PHE A 63 16.72 10.43 6.12
CA PHE A 63 17.38 11.74 6.13
C PHE A 63 18.86 11.65 6.58
N LEU A 64 19.22 10.61 7.35
CA LEU A 64 20.59 10.36 7.79
C LEU A 64 21.42 9.57 6.76
N ASN A 65 20.77 8.74 5.93
CA ASN A 65 21.39 8.05 4.82
C ASN A 65 21.45 8.95 3.57
N GLU A 66 22.54 8.86 2.82
CA GLU A 66 22.66 9.60 1.56
C GLU A 66 21.71 8.97 0.53
N LYS A 67 20.62 9.69 0.24
CA LYS A 67 19.55 9.28 -0.66
C LYS A 67 19.47 10.27 -1.82
N VAL A 68 19.49 9.76 -3.04
CA VAL A 68 19.17 10.54 -4.25
C VAL A 68 17.85 10.05 -4.81
N GLU A 69 16.91 10.98 -4.97
CA GLU A 69 15.62 10.72 -5.60
C GLU A 69 15.61 11.28 -7.02
N LEU A 70 15.04 10.49 -7.93
CA LEU A 70 14.85 10.80 -9.34
C LEU A 70 13.46 10.37 -9.77
N THR A 71 12.79 11.19 -10.57
CA THR A 71 11.57 10.78 -11.27
C THR A 71 11.90 10.63 -12.74
N LEU A 72 11.74 9.42 -13.27
CA LEU A 72 11.92 9.12 -14.68
C LEU A 72 10.56 9.21 -15.37
N TYR A 73 10.41 10.15 -16.30
CA TYR A 73 9.18 10.39 -17.04
C TYR A 73 9.37 10.15 -18.54
N ARG A 74 8.48 9.37 -19.15
CA ARG A 74 8.39 9.17 -20.60
C ARG A 74 6.92 9.23 -21.04
N PRO A 75 6.46 10.37 -21.59
CA PRO A 75 5.04 10.59 -21.88
C PRO A 75 4.50 9.68 -23.00
N GLN A 76 5.35 9.25 -23.92
CA GLN A 76 4.93 8.50 -25.12
C GLN A 76 4.36 7.11 -24.81
N ASP A 77 4.72 6.53 -23.66
CA ASP A 77 4.23 5.24 -23.19
C ASP A 77 3.80 5.28 -21.71
N LEU A 78 3.46 6.48 -21.23
CA LEU A 78 2.98 6.79 -19.88
C LEU A 78 3.90 6.32 -18.75
N MET A 79 5.21 6.17 -18.98
CA MET A 79 6.12 5.79 -17.91
C MET A 79 6.33 6.94 -16.93
N GLU A 80 6.07 6.70 -15.66
CA GLU A 80 6.50 7.53 -14.55
C GLU A 80 7.01 6.60 -13.44
N LEU A 81 8.28 6.70 -13.09
CA LEU A 81 8.89 5.90 -12.02
C LEU A 81 9.64 6.80 -11.06
N LYS A 82 9.41 6.59 -9.77
CA LYS A 82 10.22 7.22 -8.72
C LYS A 82 11.34 6.26 -8.34
N LEU A 83 12.58 6.69 -8.57
CA LEU A 83 13.79 5.94 -8.30
C LEU A 83 14.51 6.58 -7.11
N SER A 84 14.71 5.81 -6.07
CA SER A 84 15.46 6.21 -4.87
C SER A 84 16.74 5.40 -4.77
N PHE A 85 17.88 6.08 -4.84
CA PHE A 85 19.21 5.48 -4.71
C PHE A 85 19.77 5.76 -3.32
N LEU A 86 19.90 4.73 -2.49
CA LEU A 86 20.54 4.82 -1.17
C LEU A 86 22.03 4.50 -1.30
N GLY A 87 22.87 5.28 -0.61
CA GLY A 87 24.33 5.12 -0.64
C GLY A 87 25.01 5.87 -1.80
N PHE A 88 24.28 6.73 -2.51
CA PHE A 88 24.73 7.45 -3.70
C PHE A 88 24.59 8.96 -3.52
N GLN A 89 25.42 9.71 -4.25
CA GLN A 89 25.31 11.15 -4.47
C GLN A 89 25.38 11.47 -5.96
N ARG A 90 24.85 12.62 -6.38
CA ARG A 90 25.03 13.10 -7.76
C ARG A 90 26.47 13.58 -7.95
N SER A 91 27.07 13.26 -9.09
CA SER A 91 28.36 13.82 -9.48
C SER A 91 28.28 15.35 -9.63
N SER A 92 29.41 16.03 -9.51
CA SER A 92 29.49 17.50 -9.61
C SER A 92 28.97 18.04 -10.96
N ASP A 93 29.05 17.25 -12.02
CA ASP A 93 28.53 17.58 -13.35
C ASP A 93 27.03 17.23 -13.54
N ASN A 94 26.38 16.65 -12.53
CA ASN A 94 25.00 16.14 -12.57
C ASN A 94 24.71 15.16 -13.70
N LYS A 95 25.72 14.41 -14.20
CA LYS A 95 25.53 13.41 -15.26
C LYS A 95 25.53 11.97 -14.77
N SER A 96 25.90 11.73 -13.51
CA SER A 96 25.98 10.39 -12.94
C SER A 96 25.68 10.38 -11.44
N LEU A 97 25.41 9.20 -10.92
CA LEU A 97 25.40 8.90 -9.49
C LEU A 97 26.72 8.25 -9.13
N GLN A 98 27.33 8.68 -8.03
CA GLN A 98 28.56 8.14 -7.47
C GLN A 98 28.27 7.51 -6.12
N LYS A 99 28.78 6.30 -5.92
CA LYS A 99 28.69 5.58 -4.67
C LYS A 99 29.56 6.26 -3.61
N VAL A 100 29.01 6.40 -2.41
CA VAL A 100 29.59 7.21 -1.31
C VAL A 100 29.46 6.53 0.04
N SER A 101 28.43 5.72 0.25
CA SER A 101 28.22 4.99 1.51
C SER A 101 27.60 3.62 1.26
N SER A 102 27.11 2.95 2.29
CA SER A 102 26.37 1.70 2.17
C SER A 102 25.22 1.71 3.20
N PRO A 103 24.10 1.01 2.96
CA PRO A 103 23.84 0.08 1.86
C PRO A 103 23.64 0.75 0.48
N ASN A 104 23.94 0.02 -0.60
CA ASN A 104 23.79 0.48 -1.99
C ASN A 104 22.52 -0.11 -2.58
N LEU A 105 21.43 0.65 -2.57
CA LEU A 105 20.11 0.15 -2.98
C LEU A 105 19.49 1.05 -4.05
N LEU A 106 18.78 0.43 -4.98
CA LEU A 106 17.78 1.06 -5.81
C LEU A 106 16.39 0.64 -5.32
N ILE A 107 15.58 1.60 -4.91
CA ILE A 107 14.15 1.42 -4.63
C ILE A 107 13.37 2.05 -5.78
N VAL A 108 12.60 1.24 -6.50
CA VAL A 108 11.69 1.68 -7.56
C VAL A 108 10.28 1.69 -6.99
N GLU A 109 9.71 2.86 -6.82
CA GLU A 109 8.33 3.04 -6.36
C GLU A 109 7.39 3.17 -7.56
N TRP A 110 6.27 2.46 -7.45
CA TRP A 110 5.22 2.38 -8.45
C TRP A 110 3.95 3.06 -7.95
N GLN A 111 3.16 3.56 -8.90
CA GLN A 111 1.77 3.91 -8.67
C GLN A 111 1.00 2.71 -8.11
N PRO A 112 -0.18 2.93 -7.49
CA PRO A 112 -1.01 1.84 -7.02
C PRO A 112 -1.24 0.75 -8.08
N GLN A 113 -1.08 -0.50 -7.67
CA GLN A 113 -1.11 -1.63 -8.60
C GLN A 113 -2.43 -2.39 -8.58
N SER A 114 -3.29 -2.16 -7.59
CA SER A 114 -4.60 -2.81 -7.43
C SER A 114 -5.71 -1.82 -7.12
N ILE A 115 -6.91 -2.10 -7.62
CA ILE A 115 -8.17 -1.43 -7.31
C ILE A 115 -9.15 -2.51 -6.84
N ALA A 116 -9.60 -2.42 -5.59
CA ALA A 116 -10.73 -3.21 -5.13
C ALA A 116 -12.03 -2.54 -5.54
N GLU A 117 -12.93 -3.34 -6.11
CA GLU A 117 -14.27 -2.91 -6.47
C GLU A 117 -15.29 -3.68 -5.62
N GLN A 118 -16.40 -3.01 -5.31
CA GLN A 118 -17.51 -3.64 -4.63
C GLN A 118 -18.09 -4.75 -5.52
N ALA A 119 -18.14 -5.95 -4.98
CA ALA A 119 -18.79 -7.10 -5.58
C ALA A 119 -20.22 -7.21 -5.04
N TYR A 120 -21.11 -7.73 -5.87
CA TYR A 120 -22.50 -8.03 -5.53
C TYR A 120 -22.70 -9.54 -5.57
N GLU A 121 -23.54 -10.04 -4.66
CA GLU A 121 -23.89 -11.46 -4.65
C GLU A 121 -24.84 -11.76 -5.80
N GLU A 122 -24.51 -12.77 -6.59
CA GLU A 122 -25.40 -13.32 -7.60
C GLU A 122 -26.24 -14.41 -6.96
N LYS A 123 -27.57 -14.22 -6.93
CA LYS A 123 -28.50 -15.27 -6.51
C LYS A 123 -28.80 -16.20 -7.69
N GLY A 124 -28.73 -17.51 -7.46
CA GLY A 124 -29.19 -18.53 -8.39
C GLY A 124 -28.14 -18.98 -9.40
N GLY A 125 -27.71 -20.24 -9.27
CA GLY A 125 -26.86 -20.91 -10.25
C GLY A 125 -27.68 -21.28 -11.48
N SER A 126 -27.65 -20.43 -12.52
CA SER A 126 -28.28 -20.76 -13.81
C SER A 126 -27.56 -21.89 -14.57
N ASN A 127 -26.34 -22.29 -14.16
CA ASN A 127 -25.57 -23.34 -14.84
C ASN A 127 -24.70 -24.20 -13.88
N GLY A 128 -25.29 -24.78 -12.83
CA GLY A 128 -24.59 -25.81 -12.04
C GLY A 128 -25.03 -25.94 -10.57
N GLY A 129 -26.12 -26.69 -10.36
CA GLY A 129 -26.34 -27.56 -9.19
C GLY A 129 -26.09 -27.02 -7.78
N ALA A 130 -27.02 -26.22 -7.27
CA ALA A 130 -27.64 -26.42 -5.95
C ALA A 130 -28.92 -25.57 -5.88
N ASN A 131 -30.02 -26.10 -6.39
CA ASN A 131 -31.35 -25.59 -6.09
C ASN A 131 -31.71 -26.20 -4.73
N PHE A 132 -31.57 -25.44 -3.65
CA PHE A 132 -32.25 -25.83 -2.41
C PHE A 132 -33.73 -25.66 -2.73
N ASP A 133 -34.49 -26.76 -2.70
CA ASP A 133 -35.94 -26.73 -2.90
C ASP A 133 -36.54 -25.55 -2.13
N SER A 134 -37.57 -24.91 -2.68
CA SER A 134 -38.29 -23.81 -2.01
C SER A 134 -38.82 -24.18 -0.60
N VAL A 135 -38.85 -25.47 -0.28
CA VAL A 135 -39.13 -26.04 1.05
C VAL A 135 -37.96 -25.89 2.04
N ALA A 136 -36.71 -25.94 1.56
CA ALA A 136 -35.51 -25.66 2.36
C ALA A 136 -35.33 -24.15 2.61
N ASP A 137 -35.69 -23.31 1.64
CA ASP A 137 -35.67 -21.85 1.75
C ASP A 137 -36.70 -21.32 2.78
N SER A 138 -37.78 -22.08 3.02
CA SER A 138 -38.82 -21.74 4.02
C SER A 138 -38.55 -22.29 5.42
N SER A 139 -37.61 -23.23 5.58
CA SER A 139 -37.19 -23.78 6.88
C SER A 139 -35.96 -23.08 7.47
N LEU A 140 -35.20 -22.35 6.64
CA LEU A 140 -34.27 -21.31 7.07
C LEU A 140 -35.07 -20.01 7.25
N GLY A 141 -35.66 -19.83 8.42
CA GLY A 141 -36.47 -18.65 8.72
C GLY A 141 -35.66 -17.35 8.60
N ASP A 142 -35.72 -16.70 7.44
CA ASP A 142 -36.03 -15.28 7.33
C ASP A 142 -36.56 -14.96 5.93
N LYS A 143 -37.81 -14.49 5.86
CA LYS A 143 -38.41 -14.02 4.60
C LYS A 143 -37.84 -12.65 4.28
N THR A 144 -36.68 -12.62 3.64
CA THR A 144 -36.32 -11.52 2.76
C THR A 144 -36.31 -12.04 1.34
N SER A 145 -37.47 -11.96 0.70
CA SER A 145 -37.61 -11.89 -0.75
C SER A 145 -36.71 -10.75 -1.25
N MET A 146 -35.42 -10.99 -1.48
CA MET A 146 -34.57 -9.93 -2.01
C MET A 146 -34.79 -9.87 -3.51
N GLY A 147 -35.74 -9.03 -3.93
CA GLY A 147 -35.58 -8.35 -5.21
C GLY A 147 -34.23 -7.65 -5.17
N GLN A 148 -33.46 -7.74 -6.26
CA GLN A 148 -32.38 -6.81 -6.59
C GLN A 148 -31.75 -6.16 -5.36
N ASP A 149 -31.06 -6.96 -4.52
CA ASP A 149 -30.47 -6.45 -3.29
C ASP A 149 -29.62 -5.22 -3.67
N ASP A 150 -30.01 -4.05 -3.16
CA ASP A 150 -29.73 -2.70 -3.66
C ASP A 150 -28.42 -2.59 -4.45
N LEU A 151 -28.48 -2.72 -5.79
CA LEU A 151 -27.36 -2.38 -6.67
C LEU A 151 -27.08 -0.89 -6.53
N LYS A 152 -26.23 -0.53 -5.57
CA LYS A 152 -25.92 0.85 -5.24
C LYS A 152 -24.82 1.36 -6.16
N PHE A 153 -25.24 2.10 -7.19
CA PHE A 153 -24.31 2.78 -8.07
C PHE A 153 -24.00 4.21 -7.58
N PRO A 154 -22.77 4.71 -7.78
CA PRO A 154 -21.60 3.96 -8.26
C PRO A 154 -21.13 2.93 -7.22
N ALA A 155 -20.65 1.78 -7.70
CA ALA A 155 -20.05 0.76 -6.84
C ALA A 155 -18.87 1.36 -6.07
N LYS A 156 -18.72 1.04 -4.78
CA LYS A 156 -17.56 1.50 -4.01
C LYS A 156 -16.27 0.95 -4.64
N SER A 157 -15.24 1.77 -4.67
CA SER A 157 -13.90 1.36 -5.08
C SER A 157 -12.85 1.93 -4.15
N TYR A 158 -11.79 1.17 -3.94
CA TYR A 158 -10.62 1.59 -3.17
C TYR A 158 -9.35 1.25 -3.95
N ILE A 159 -8.41 2.18 -3.93
CA ILE A 159 -7.11 2.01 -4.56
C ILE A 159 -6.09 1.54 -3.51
N SER A 160 -5.21 0.63 -3.91
CA SER A 160 -4.06 0.21 -3.10
C SER A 160 -3.08 1.35 -2.82
N GLY A 161 -2.20 1.15 -1.85
CA GLY A 161 -1.02 1.99 -1.65
C GLY A 161 0.07 1.76 -2.71
N PRO A 162 1.21 2.46 -2.57
CA PRO A 162 2.33 2.31 -3.49
C PRO A 162 2.98 0.93 -3.39
N SER A 163 3.41 0.41 -4.54
CA SER A 163 4.22 -0.81 -4.62
C SER A 163 5.69 -0.45 -4.80
N ARG A 164 6.60 -1.33 -4.35
CA ARG A 164 8.04 -1.12 -4.52
C ARG A 164 8.77 -2.37 -4.96
N LEU A 165 9.72 -2.17 -5.88
CA LEU A 165 10.77 -3.14 -6.18
C LEU A 165 12.08 -2.63 -5.60
N VAL A 166 12.79 -3.48 -4.89
CA VAL A 166 14.08 -3.10 -4.29
C VAL A 166 15.18 -3.98 -4.85
N PHE A 167 16.28 -3.35 -5.23
CA PHE A 167 17.45 -4.02 -5.76
C PHE A 167 18.70 -3.61 -4.98
N GLU A 168 19.55 -4.58 -4.70
CA GLU A 168 20.92 -4.38 -4.26
C GLU A 168 21.80 -4.10 -5.48
N ILE A 169 22.50 -2.97 -5.44
CA ILE A 169 23.47 -2.59 -6.46
C ILE A 169 24.82 -3.23 -6.10
N PRO A 170 25.40 -4.09 -6.96
CA PRO A 170 26.68 -4.74 -6.70
C PRO A 170 27.79 -3.76 -6.35
N SER A 171 28.70 -4.17 -5.47
CA SER A 171 29.84 -3.35 -5.05
C SER A 171 30.79 -2.95 -6.19
N SER A 172 30.79 -3.72 -7.29
CA SER A 172 31.53 -3.45 -8.52
C SER A 172 31.02 -2.23 -9.30
N ILE A 173 29.80 -1.75 -9.04
CA ILE A 173 29.22 -0.57 -9.68
C ILE A 173 29.45 0.63 -8.77
N SER A 174 30.45 1.45 -9.09
CA SER A 174 30.76 2.70 -8.36
C SER A 174 30.02 3.92 -8.92
N THR A 175 29.62 3.86 -10.19
CA THR A 175 29.05 5.00 -10.91
C THR A 175 27.89 4.56 -11.80
N ILE A 176 26.78 5.29 -11.79
CA ILE A 176 25.61 5.03 -12.64
C ILE A 176 25.29 6.29 -13.45
N PRO A 177 25.44 6.28 -14.78
CA PRO A 177 25.05 7.43 -15.61
C PRO A 177 23.56 7.75 -15.49
N LEU A 178 23.21 9.04 -15.49
CA LEU A 178 21.82 9.51 -15.52
C LEU A 178 21.24 9.45 -16.92
N LYS A 179 21.27 8.26 -17.53
CA LYS A 179 20.67 7.96 -18.84
C LYS A 179 19.57 6.92 -18.64
N THR A 180 18.51 7.01 -19.45
CA THR A 180 17.36 6.09 -19.37
C THR A 180 17.77 4.62 -19.44
N LYS A 181 18.74 4.27 -20.31
CA LYS A 181 19.33 2.94 -20.38
C LYS A 181 19.81 2.45 -19.02
N ASP A 182 20.68 3.24 -18.39
CA ASP A 182 21.42 2.83 -17.20
C ASP A 182 20.53 2.82 -15.95
N LEU A 183 19.53 3.70 -15.91
CA LEU A 183 18.51 3.74 -14.84
C LEU A 183 17.49 2.59 -14.91
N LEU A 184 17.25 2.05 -16.11
CA LEU A 184 16.34 0.93 -16.36
C LEU A 184 17.06 -0.42 -16.51
N ASP A 185 18.39 -0.48 -16.44
CA ASP A 185 19.11 -1.75 -16.58
C ASP A 185 19.12 -2.58 -15.28
N TRP A 186 17.93 -2.92 -14.77
CA TRP A 186 17.76 -3.64 -13.51
C TRP A 186 18.28 -5.08 -13.57
N GLY A 187 18.58 -5.59 -14.77
CA GLY A 187 19.19 -6.92 -14.95
C GLY A 187 20.57 -7.03 -14.30
N LYS A 188 21.27 -5.91 -14.14
CA LYS A 188 22.59 -5.83 -13.48
C LYS A 188 22.51 -5.82 -11.96
N PHE A 189 21.31 -5.65 -11.40
CA PHE A 189 21.12 -5.55 -9.96
C PHE A 189 20.50 -6.83 -9.40
N LYS A 190 20.75 -7.10 -8.13
CA LYS A 190 20.20 -8.26 -7.45
C LYS A 190 18.91 -7.87 -6.75
N PRO A 191 17.76 -8.50 -7.04
CA PRO A 191 16.53 -8.22 -6.31
C PRO A 191 16.70 -8.49 -4.83
N ARG A 192 16.28 -7.53 -4.01
CA ARG A 192 16.24 -7.65 -2.55
C ARG A 192 14.83 -8.03 -2.15
N VAL A 193 14.65 -9.31 -1.86
CA VAL A 193 13.37 -9.92 -1.49
C VAL A 193 13.43 -10.46 -0.06
N SER A 194 12.27 -10.59 0.58
CA SER A 194 12.21 -11.15 1.93
C SER A 194 12.58 -12.64 1.93
N ASN A 195 13.28 -13.10 2.96
CA ASN A 195 13.55 -14.54 3.14
C ASN A 195 12.25 -15.35 3.23
N ARG A 196 11.16 -14.77 3.72
CA ARG A 196 9.84 -15.43 3.75
C ARG A 196 9.27 -15.69 2.36
N ALA A 197 9.76 -15.00 1.32
CA ALA A 197 9.36 -15.14 -0.08
C ALA A 197 10.07 -16.30 -0.81
N ALA A 198 10.76 -17.20 -0.08
CA ALA A 198 11.60 -18.23 -0.67
C ALA A 198 10.91 -19.11 -1.73
N ALA A 199 11.66 -19.43 -2.78
CA ALA A 199 11.22 -20.27 -3.89
C ALA A 199 10.71 -21.66 -3.45
N PRO A 200 9.94 -22.37 -4.31
CA PRO A 200 9.54 -23.74 -4.02
C PRO A 200 10.76 -24.63 -3.76
N ASN A 201 10.66 -25.54 -2.79
CA ASN A 201 11.71 -26.50 -2.42
C ASN A 201 13.04 -25.90 -1.95
N VAL A 202 13.15 -24.58 -1.79
CA VAL A 202 14.29 -23.92 -1.16
C VAL A 202 13.89 -23.47 0.24
N PRO A 203 14.37 -24.13 1.30
CA PRO A 203 14.08 -23.68 2.65
C PRO A 203 14.73 -22.30 2.87
N PRO A 204 14.01 -21.32 3.42
CA PRO A 204 14.59 -20.03 3.78
C PRO A 204 15.62 -20.19 4.88
N VAL A 205 16.63 -19.31 4.87
CA VAL A 205 17.61 -19.23 5.95
C VAL A 205 17.12 -18.19 6.96
N PHE A 206 16.74 -18.65 8.15
CA PHE A 206 16.43 -17.79 9.29
C PHE A 206 17.52 -17.94 10.35
N GLN A 207 17.97 -16.82 10.91
CA GLN A 207 18.93 -16.74 12.01
C GLN A 207 18.19 -16.67 13.35
N ALA A 208 18.92 -16.86 14.46
CA ALA A 208 18.33 -16.78 15.81
C ALA A 208 17.59 -15.45 16.07
N LYS A 209 18.07 -14.35 15.47
CA LYS A 209 17.44 -13.02 15.54
C LYS A 209 16.07 -12.92 14.83
N ASP A 210 15.75 -13.87 13.95
CA ASP A 210 14.47 -13.91 13.21
C ASP A 210 13.35 -14.59 14.03
N ASN A 211 13.71 -15.22 15.17
CA ASN A 211 12.78 -15.74 16.16
C ASN A 211 12.28 -14.61 17.07
N VAL A 212 11.55 -13.67 16.49
CA VAL A 212 10.89 -12.62 17.26
C VAL A 212 9.40 -12.96 17.47
N PRO A 213 8.77 -12.43 18.54
CA PRO A 213 7.36 -12.66 18.82
C PRO A 213 6.43 -12.37 17.64
N LEU A 214 5.24 -12.95 17.69
CA LEU A 214 4.20 -12.69 16.71
C LEU A 214 3.91 -11.19 16.63
N TYR A 215 3.80 -10.69 15.41
CA TYR A 215 3.40 -9.32 15.20
C TYR A 215 1.91 -9.18 15.54
N ASN A 216 1.63 -8.63 16.71
CA ASN A 216 0.25 -8.33 17.10
C ASN A 216 -0.21 -7.08 16.34
N ASN A 217 -1.08 -7.29 15.35
CA ASN A 217 -1.69 -6.19 14.64
C ASN A 217 -2.66 -5.46 15.59
N ILE A 218 -2.19 -4.38 16.24
CA ILE A 218 -2.99 -3.61 17.22
C ILE A 218 -4.25 -3.02 16.56
N LEU A 219 -4.26 -2.87 15.24
CA LEU A 219 -5.38 -2.33 14.45
C LEU A 219 -6.65 -3.21 14.43
N ILE A 220 -6.61 -4.44 14.98
CA ILE A 220 -7.79 -5.33 15.06
C ILE A 220 -8.47 -5.26 16.45
N SER A 221 -7.91 -4.53 17.42
CA SER A 221 -8.66 -4.27 18.65
C SER A 221 -9.79 -3.31 18.32
N LYS A 222 -10.98 -3.88 18.09
CA LYS A 222 -12.34 -3.32 18.19
C LYS A 222 -12.45 -1.83 17.89
N ASP A 223 -13.34 -1.48 16.96
CA ASP A 223 -13.93 -0.13 16.92
C ASP A 223 -14.05 0.39 18.36
N PRO A 224 -13.47 1.55 18.71
CA PRO A 224 -13.63 2.05 20.05
C PRO A 224 -15.13 2.19 20.26
N VAL A 225 -15.70 1.32 21.09
CA VAL A 225 -16.96 1.59 21.75
C VAL A 225 -16.62 2.78 22.62
N ILE A 226 -16.81 3.98 22.05
CA ILE A 226 -16.93 5.17 22.84
C ILE A 226 -18.22 4.95 23.61
N ASP A 227 -18.11 4.39 24.82
CA ASP A 227 -19.14 4.53 25.83
C ASP A 227 -19.23 6.03 26.12
N VAL A 228 -20.02 6.72 25.31
CA VAL A 228 -20.49 8.06 25.64
C VAL A 228 -21.40 7.87 26.83
N LYS A 229 -20.84 7.93 28.05
CA LYS A 229 -21.64 8.20 29.23
C LYS A 229 -22.39 9.51 28.94
N PRO A 230 -23.73 9.50 28.94
CA PRO A 230 -24.48 10.71 28.64
C PRO A 230 -24.08 11.77 29.66
N LEU A 231 -23.58 12.89 29.16
CA LEU A 231 -23.30 14.08 29.96
C LEU A 231 -24.66 14.53 30.55
N ASN A 232 -24.75 14.60 31.88
CA ASN A 232 -25.91 15.11 32.57
C ASN A 232 -26.27 16.50 32.00
N GLN A 233 -27.44 16.58 31.36
CA GLN A 233 -28.01 17.85 30.93
C GLN A 233 -28.57 18.56 32.15
N GLU A 234 -27.82 19.53 32.68
CA GLU A 234 -28.41 20.55 33.54
C GLU A 234 -29.39 21.39 32.70
N LYS A 235 -30.66 21.32 33.08
CA LYS A 235 -31.77 22.04 32.46
C LYS A 235 -31.59 23.54 32.67
N GLN A 236 -31.50 24.31 31.59
CA GLN A 236 -31.84 25.73 31.61
C GLN A 236 -33.26 25.94 31.07
N PRO A 237 -34.03 26.89 31.64
CA PRO A 237 -35.46 27.01 31.36
C PRO A 237 -35.73 27.58 29.98
N VAL A 238 -36.73 26.96 29.34
CA VAL A 238 -37.33 27.32 28.06
C VAL A 238 -38.03 28.67 28.17
N ASN A 239 -37.70 29.61 27.30
CA ASN A 239 -38.61 30.71 26.95
C ASN A 239 -38.94 30.64 25.47
N LYS A 240 -40.23 30.48 25.18
CA LYS A 240 -40.82 30.33 23.86
C LYS A 240 -40.99 31.70 23.24
N GLU A 241 -40.46 31.90 22.03
CA GLU A 241 -41.03 32.81 21.03
C GLU A 241 -40.38 32.56 19.67
N GLN A 242 -41.19 32.13 18.69
CA GLN A 242 -40.90 32.24 17.26
C GLN A 242 -41.63 33.49 16.75
N PRO A 243 -41.06 34.23 15.78
CA PRO A 243 -41.63 34.09 14.44
C PRO A 243 -40.63 34.17 13.28
N ALA A 244 -41.10 33.67 12.14
CA ALA A 244 -40.45 33.54 10.85
C ALA A 244 -40.16 34.88 10.14
N ASN A 245 -39.08 34.97 9.35
CA ASN A 245 -39.14 35.37 7.93
C ASN A 245 -37.78 35.38 7.19
N LYS A 246 -37.89 35.26 5.87
CA LYS A 246 -36.90 35.04 4.79
C LYS A 246 -35.68 36.00 4.76
N PRO A 247 -34.53 35.58 4.19
CA PRO A 247 -33.30 36.38 4.15
C PRO A 247 -33.35 37.50 3.08
N ILE A 248 -32.91 38.71 3.49
CA ILE A 248 -32.57 39.83 2.61
C ILE A 248 -31.05 40.01 2.66
N PHE A 249 -30.39 39.94 1.51
CA PHE A 249 -28.98 40.28 1.36
C PHE A 249 -28.78 41.81 1.42
N LYS A 250 -27.90 42.28 2.31
CA LYS A 250 -27.31 43.63 2.24
C LYS A 250 -25.79 43.50 2.32
N MET A 251 -25.12 43.85 1.22
CA MET A 251 -23.68 44.12 1.23
C MET A 251 -23.42 45.49 1.88
N GLN A 252 -22.56 45.53 2.89
CA GLN A 252 -21.98 46.78 3.41
C GLN A 252 -20.48 46.81 3.10
N THR A 253 -20.08 47.81 2.33
CA THR A 253 -18.68 48.15 2.05
C THR A 253 -18.07 48.92 3.22
N ILE A 254 -16.89 48.50 3.69
CA ILE A 254 -16.12 49.16 4.75
C ILE A 254 -14.90 49.87 4.12
N LYS A 255 -14.64 51.11 4.56
CA LYS A 255 -13.59 52.00 4.04
C LYS A 255 -12.19 51.68 4.61
N PRO A 256 -11.11 52.02 3.89
CA PRO A 256 -9.74 51.67 4.27
C PRO A 256 -9.11 52.74 5.18
N ALA A 257 -9.12 52.53 6.49
CA ALA A 257 -8.32 53.35 7.43
C ALA A 257 -7.83 52.61 8.69
N ASP A 258 -8.20 51.36 8.95
CA ASP A 258 -7.87 50.68 10.22
C ASP A 258 -6.73 49.64 10.16
N THR A 259 -6.04 49.50 9.04
CA THR A 259 -4.98 48.49 8.89
C THR A 259 -3.66 48.80 9.61
N VAL A 260 -3.46 50.00 10.14
CA VAL A 260 -2.18 50.41 10.74
C VAL A 260 -2.13 50.18 12.27
N ARG A 261 -3.27 50.02 12.95
CA ARG A 261 -3.30 49.82 14.42
C ARG A 261 -3.11 48.37 14.88
N GLN A 262 -3.34 47.36 14.03
CA GLN A 262 -3.17 45.95 14.43
C GLN A 262 -1.76 45.37 14.22
N VAL A 263 -0.90 46.04 13.43
CA VAL A 263 0.46 45.54 13.14
C VAL A 263 1.47 45.92 14.24
N THR A 264 1.18 46.97 15.02
CA THR A 264 2.06 47.41 16.12
C THR A 264 1.85 46.58 17.40
N VAL A 265 0.63 46.11 17.68
CA VAL A 265 0.30 45.34 18.90
C VAL A 265 0.90 43.92 18.89
N ASN A 266 1.17 43.34 17.71
CA ASN A 266 1.77 42.00 17.61
C ASN A 266 3.30 42.00 17.61
N ARG A 267 3.96 43.18 17.60
CA ARG A 267 5.43 43.29 17.56
C ARG A 267 6.07 43.37 18.96
N ASP A 268 5.32 43.76 19.98
CA ASP A 268 5.82 43.99 21.35
C ASP A 268 5.74 42.76 22.28
N MET A 269 5.25 41.62 21.81
CA MET A 269 5.14 40.37 22.60
C MET A 269 6.34 39.40 22.44
N ARG A 270 7.54 39.90 22.08
CA ARG A 270 8.77 39.10 22.07
C ARG A 270 9.92 39.80 22.78
N ARG A 271 10.04 39.56 24.10
CA ARG A 271 11.30 39.51 24.86
C ARG A 271 11.00 38.97 26.27
N ALA A 272 11.26 37.69 26.49
CA ALA A 272 11.30 37.12 27.84
C ALA A 272 12.50 37.71 28.60
N THR A 273 12.26 38.22 29.81
CA THR A 273 13.27 38.85 30.67
C THR A 273 14.16 37.81 31.37
N LYS A 274 15.42 38.18 31.63
CA LYS A 274 16.50 37.33 32.18
C LYS A 274 16.15 36.57 33.47
N ASP A 275 15.13 37.00 34.22
CA ASP A 275 14.72 36.37 35.48
C ASP A 275 13.85 35.11 35.27
N GLU A 276 13.18 34.95 34.12
CA GLU A 276 12.46 33.71 33.80
C GLU A 276 13.41 32.56 33.45
N MET A 277 14.58 32.85 32.88
CA MET A 277 15.59 31.83 32.56
C MET A 277 16.19 31.18 33.81
N LYS A 278 16.35 31.93 34.91
CA LYS A 278 16.88 31.39 36.18
C LYS A 278 15.90 30.49 36.93
N VAL A 279 14.60 30.63 36.68
CA VAL A 279 13.56 29.77 37.28
C VAL A 279 13.43 28.44 36.53
N ILE A 280 13.79 28.42 35.24
CA ILE A 280 13.81 27.20 34.43
C ILE A 280 15.02 26.32 34.79
N GLU A 281 16.21 26.89 35.00
CA GLU A 281 17.42 26.14 35.42
C GLU A 281 17.27 25.43 36.78
N LYS A 282 16.40 25.91 37.67
CA LYS A 282 16.25 25.35 39.03
C LYS A 282 15.29 24.16 39.13
N ARG A 283 14.63 23.75 38.03
CA ARG A 283 13.67 22.64 37.99
C ARG A 283 14.15 21.41 37.22
N GLU A 284 15.36 21.41 36.70
CA GLU A 284 15.93 20.22 36.06
C GLU A 284 16.41 19.24 37.14
N ALA A 285 15.68 18.12 37.25
CA ALA A 285 16.11 16.96 38.04
C ALA A 285 17.48 16.45 37.52
N PRO A 286 18.28 15.78 38.37
CA PRO A 286 19.61 15.35 37.97
C PRO A 286 19.51 14.43 36.75
N ALA A 287 20.30 14.72 35.72
CA ALA A 287 20.43 13.89 34.54
C ALA A 287 21.08 12.55 34.92
N GLU A 288 20.27 11.56 35.27
CA GLU A 288 20.69 10.17 35.08
C GLU A 288 20.77 9.91 33.57
N ALA A 289 21.95 9.53 33.13
CA ALA A 289 22.29 9.31 31.73
C ALA A 289 21.38 8.25 31.09
N SER A 290 20.26 8.68 30.49
CA SER A 290 19.51 7.85 29.56
C SER A 290 20.34 7.68 28.29
N LYS A 291 20.83 6.46 28.07
CA LYS A 291 21.57 6.06 26.87
C LYS A 291 20.86 6.52 25.59
N PRO A 292 21.61 6.90 24.52
CA PRO A 292 21.05 7.49 23.31
C PRO A 292 20.13 6.52 22.56
N ALA A 293 19.27 7.08 21.72
CA ALA A 293 18.15 6.47 20.99
C ALA A 293 18.51 5.41 19.91
N ASP A 294 19.60 4.66 20.09
CA ASP A 294 19.95 3.50 19.25
C ASP A 294 18.98 2.32 19.47
N GLY A 295 18.24 2.31 20.58
CA GLY A 295 17.28 1.27 20.93
C GLY A 295 15.99 1.27 20.09
N LEU A 296 15.49 2.42 19.63
CA LEU A 296 14.17 2.48 18.97
C LEU A 296 14.22 2.12 17.47
N ILE A 297 15.28 2.52 16.77
CA ILE A 297 15.49 2.14 15.35
C ILE A 297 15.77 0.64 15.24
N SER A 298 16.53 0.07 16.18
CA SER A 298 16.77 -1.37 16.26
C SER A 298 15.50 -2.15 16.60
N ILE A 299 14.61 -1.64 17.46
CA ILE A 299 13.30 -2.27 17.75
C ILE A 299 12.42 -2.35 16.48
N VAL A 300 12.32 -1.29 15.66
CA VAL A 300 11.50 -1.30 14.43
C VAL A 300 12.08 -2.22 13.35
N GLN A 301 13.40 -2.21 13.16
CA GLN A 301 14.08 -3.14 12.23
C GLN A 301 13.96 -4.60 12.69
N ASN A 302 14.02 -4.86 13.99
CA ASN A 302 13.83 -6.20 14.57
C ASN A 302 12.37 -6.70 14.45
N LEU A 303 11.38 -5.82 14.27
CA LEU A 303 9.98 -6.21 14.10
C LEU A 303 9.64 -6.63 12.65
N ALA A 304 10.35 -6.11 11.65
CA ALA A 304 10.13 -6.45 10.23
C ALA A 304 10.81 -7.78 9.81
N LEU A 305 11.85 -8.20 10.54
CA LEU A 305 12.56 -9.45 10.30
C LEU A 305 11.94 -10.59 11.11
N GLY A 306 11.58 -11.68 10.43
CA GLY A 306 11.16 -12.90 11.10
C GLY A 306 10.48 -13.91 10.19
N LYS A 307 10.23 -15.09 10.74
CA LYS A 307 9.63 -16.24 10.05
C LYS A 307 8.10 -16.22 9.95
N THR A 308 7.43 -15.38 10.74
CA THR A 308 5.95 -15.24 10.77
C THR A 308 5.46 -14.00 10.01
N PRO A 309 4.17 -13.94 9.62
CA PRO A 309 3.56 -12.77 8.99
C PRO A 309 3.72 -11.48 9.78
N ARG A 310 4.12 -10.43 9.06
CA ARG A 310 4.43 -9.08 9.57
C ARG A 310 4.61 -8.10 8.40
N PRO A 311 4.54 -6.79 8.66
CA PRO A 311 4.89 -5.76 7.67
C PRO A 311 6.25 -6.00 7.02
N VAL A 312 6.35 -5.73 5.72
CA VAL A 312 7.58 -5.95 4.93
C VAL A 312 8.52 -4.76 5.11
N ASP A 313 9.81 -5.02 5.34
CA ASP A 313 10.84 -3.99 5.50
C ASP A 313 10.91 -3.06 4.28
N GLN A 314 11.10 -1.76 4.51
CA GLN A 314 11.10 -0.75 3.44
C GLN A 314 12.21 -0.97 2.39
N ASN A 315 13.31 -1.62 2.78
CA ASN A 315 14.41 -1.97 1.90
C ASN A 315 14.25 -3.35 1.25
N GLU A 316 13.09 -3.99 1.37
CA GLU A 316 12.72 -5.21 0.66
C GLU A 316 11.60 -4.94 -0.34
N THR A 317 11.58 -5.73 -1.41
CA THR A 317 10.53 -5.72 -2.42
C THR A 317 9.18 -6.06 -1.79
N ALA A 318 8.16 -5.23 -2.06
CA ALA A 318 6.80 -5.45 -1.62
C ALA A 318 5.83 -4.83 -2.63
N ILE A 319 4.99 -5.66 -3.23
CA ILE A 319 3.97 -5.25 -4.20
C ILE A 319 2.63 -5.35 -3.48
N GLU A 320 1.89 -4.26 -3.39
CA GLU A 320 0.52 -4.30 -2.88
C GLU A 320 -0.42 -4.76 -3.99
N PHE A 321 -0.57 -6.08 -4.10
CA PHE A 321 -1.48 -6.72 -5.03
C PHE A 321 -1.86 -8.13 -4.52
N PRO A 322 -3.16 -8.48 -4.47
CA PRO A 322 -4.34 -7.62 -4.65
C PRO A 322 -4.49 -6.59 -3.52
N TYR A 323 -5.53 -5.75 -3.57
CA TYR A 323 -5.79 -4.70 -2.58
C TYR A 323 -5.60 -5.17 -1.13
N ARG A 324 -4.78 -4.43 -0.36
CA ARG A 324 -4.37 -4.71 1.03
C ARG A 324 -3.55 -5.98 1.25
N LEU A 325 -3.14 -6.70 0.20
CA LEU A 325 -2.25 -7.85 0.29
C LEU A 325 -0.88 -7.48 -0.27
N PHE A 326 0.17 -7.75 0.50
CA PHE A 326 1.55 -7.49 0.08
C PHE A 326 2.22 -8.78 -0.35
N ILE A 327 2.53 -8.88 -1.63
CA ILE A 327 3.25 -10.02 -2.21
C ILE A 327 4.71 -9.65 -2.48
N SER A 328 5.59 -10.65 -2.44
CA SER A 328 6.97 -10.53 -2.91
C SER A 328 7.30 -11.72 -3.80
N PRO A 329 8.05 -11.50 -4.89
CA PRO A 329 8.66 -12.58 -5.65
C PRO A 329 9.79 -13.24 -4.86
N ASN A 330 10.26 -14.38 -5.37
CA ASN A 330 11.34 -15.16 -4.76
C ASN A 330 12.73 -14.70 -5.21
N GLN A 331 13.76 -15.32 -4.64
CA GLN A 331 15.17 -14.96 -4.86
C GLN A 331 15.71 -15.22 -6.28
N PHE A 332 15.04 -16.03 -7.09
CA PHE A 332 15.42 -16.30 -8.49
C PHE A 332 14.72 -15.37 -9.47
N SER A 333 13.73 -14.62 -8.99
CA SER A 333 12.95 -13.74 -9.82
C SER A 333 13.77 -12.56 -10.31
N THR A 334 13.44 -12.06 -11.48
CA THR A 334 14.01 -10.84 -12.08
C THR A 334 12.93 -10.13 -12.89
N TRP A 335 13.24 -8.96 -13.41
CA TRP A 335 12.29 -8.08 -14.09
C TRP A 335 12.75 -7.79 -15.52
N ALA A 336 11.85 -8.01 -16.47
CA ALA A 336 12.05 -7.73 -17.89
C ALA A 336 11.18 -6.55 -18.32
N HIS A 337 11.76 -5.61 -19.05
CA HIS A 337 11.07 -4.47 -19.63
C HIS A 337 11.96 -3.85 -20.70
N ASP A 338 11.35 -3.01 -21.54
CA ASP A 338 12.06 -2.31 -22.60
C ASP A 338 12.45 -0.90 -22.17
N TRP A 339 13.74 -0.64 -22.31
CA TRP A 339 14.38 0.66 -22.18
C TRP A 339 14.07 1.62 -23.35
N GLN A 340 13.58 1.12 -24.49
CA GLN A 340 13.15 1.93 -25.63
C GLN A 340 11.65 1.78 -25.90
N LEU A 341 11.07 2.80 -26.52
CA LEU A 341 9.70 2.76 -27.01
C LEU A 341 9.54 1.66 -28.07
N LYS A 342 8.49 0.84 -27.91
CA LYS A 342 8.15 -0.20 -28.86
C LYS A 342 6.94 0.22 -29.69
N LEU A 343 7.19 0.52 -30.96
CA LEU A 343 6.14 0.62 -31.96
C LEU A 343 5.63 -0.79 -32.27
N ARG A 344 4.32 -0.92 -32.45
CA ARG A 344 3.76 -2.16 -32.96
C ARG A 344 4.36 -2.55 -34.31
N ASP A 345 4.69 -3.83 -34.46
CA ASP A 345 5.36 -4.32 -35.66
C ASP A 345 4.50 -4.16 -36.93
N ASP A 346 3.17 -4.26 -36.80
CA ASP A 346 2.21 -4.10 -37.91
C ASP A 346 2.00 -2.64 -38.33
N GLU A 347 2.50 -1.67 -37.56
CA GLU A 347 2.41 -0.23 -37.85
C GLU A 347 3.75 0.36 -38.32
N LYS A 348 4.75 -0.49 -38.59
CA LYS A 348 6.03 -0.03 -39.15
C LYS A 348 5.82 0.50 -40.57
N GLY A 349 5.96 1.83 -40.73
CA GLY A 349 5.84 2.52 -42.02
C GLY A 349 4.46 3.09 -42.34
N THR A 350 3.51 2.99 -41.41
CA THR A 350 2.21 3.66 -41.51
C THR A 350 2.25 5.05 -40.84
N GLU A 351 1.28 5.91 -41.14
CA GLU A 351 1.14 7.21 -40.47
C GLU A 351 0.64 7.06 -39.02
N LEU A 352 -0.11 6.00 -38.75
CA LEU A 352 -0.64 5.66 -37.43
C LEU A 352 0.46 5.03 -36.58
N LYS A 353 0.73 5.60 -35.42
CA LYS A 353 1.77 5.10 -34.50
C LYS A 353 1.19 4.89 -33.12
N THR A 354 1.08 3.63 -32.73
CA THR A 354 0.71 3.22 -31.40
C THR A 354 1.87 2.50 -30.72
N TYR A 355 2.08 2.85 -29.46
CA TYR A 355 3.16 2.31 -28.64
C TYR A 355 2.55 1.42 -27.56
N GLU A 356 3.21 0.29 -27.29
CA GLU A 356 2.89 -0.49 -26.10
C GLU A 356 3.17 0.37 -24.86
N LEU A 357 2.20 0.45 -23.93
CA LEU A 357 2.41 1.14 -22.67
C LEU A 357 3.55 0.50 -21.90
N TRP A 358 4.36 1.31 -21.24
CA TRP A 358 5.52 0.80 -20.52
C TRP A 358 5.09 -0.07 -19.34
N HIS A 359 5.79 -1.18 -19.18
CA HIS A 359 5.50 -2.17 -18.16
C HIS A 359 6.77 -2.97 -17.83
N SER A 360 6.78 -3.63 -16.67
CA SER A 360 7.80 -4.63 -16.34
C SER A 360 7.20 -5.96 -15.91
N ARG A 361 7.68 -7.04 -16.53
CA ARG A 361 7.19 -8.40 -16.34
C ARG A 361 8.10 -9.18 -15.40
N LEU A 362 7.50 -9.96 -14.50
CA LEU A 362 8.19 -10.92 -13.68
C LEU A 362 8.69 -12.10 -14.54
N THR A 363 9.99 -12.35 -14.46
CA THR A 363 10.69 -13.49 -15.07
C THR A 363 11.57 -14.13 -13.98
N CYS A 364 12.26 -15.22 -14.31
CA CYS A 364 13.25 -15.85 -13.45
C CYS A 364 14.60 -15.87 -14.15
N LYS A 365 15.67 -15.93 -13.37
CA LYS A 365 17.00 -16.20 -13.90
C LYS A 365 17.18 -17.70 -14.18
N ASN A 366 17.85 -18.04 -15.27
CA ASN A 366 18.29 -19.39 -15.57
C ASN A 366 19.57 -19.75 -14.77
N CYS A 367 20.09 -20.97 -14.99
CA CYS A 367 21.32 -21.43 -14.33
C CYS A 367 22.59 -20.63 -14.69
N ASN A 368 22.55 -19.83 -15.76
CA ASN A 368 23.63 -18.93 -16.18
C ASN A 368 23.46 -17.50 -15.64
N ASP A 369 22.51 -17.27 -14.73
CA ASP A 369 22.17 -15.95 -14.16
C ASP A 369 21.57 -14.96 -15.19
N GLU A 370 21.12 -15.46 -16.35
CA GLU A 370 20.48 -14.67 -17.41
C GLU A 370 18.95 -14.71 -17.28
N LYS A 371 18.27 -13.67 -17.77
CA LYS A 371 16.81 -13.60 -17.78
C LYS A 371 16.22 -14.66 -18.71
N ASP A 372 15.34 -15.51 -18.19
CA ASP A 372 14.62 -16.49 -19.00
C ASP A 372 13.23 -15.96 -19.38
N LEU A 373 13.06 -15.67 -20.67
CA LEU A 373 11.78 -15.23 -21.25
C LEU A 373 10.96 -16.40 -21.80
N THR A 374 11.48 -17.62 -21.72
CA THR A 374 10.78 -18.85 -22.13
C THR A 374 9.96 -19.43 -20.98
N ASP A 375 9.29 -20.55 -21.23
CA ASP A 375 8.56 -21.29 -20.20
C ASP A 375 9.42 -22.26 -19.38
N ALA A 376 10.74 -22.33 -19.63
CA ALA A 376 11.63 -23.29 -18.95
C ALA A 376 11.70 -23.08 -17.43
N THR A 377 11.65 -21.83 -16.96
CA THR A 377 11.66 -21.48 -15.53
C THR A 377 10.27 -21.24 -14.94
N LYS A 378 9.18 -21.67 -15.61
CA LYS A 378 7.81 -21.43 -15.15
C LYS A 378 7.55 -21.93 -13.73
N SER A 379 8.08 -23.09 -13.34
CA SER A 379 7.94 -23.65 -11.99
C SER A 379 8.64 -22.83 -10.89
N LEU A 380 9.62 -22.01 -11.25
CA LEU A 380 10.30 -21.09 -10.34
C LEU A 380 9.62 -19.73 -10.27
N LYS A 381 8.70 -19.40 -11.19
CA LYS A 381 7.99 -18.13 -11.20
C LYS A 381 6.90 -18.10 -10.13
N THR A 382 7.29 -17.78 -8.90
CA THR A 382 6.39 -17.78 -7.75
C THR A 382 6.50 -16.51 -6.92
N VAL A 383 5.39 -16.15 -6.28
CA VAL A 383 5.35 -15.13 -5.22
C VAL A 383 4.85 -15.75 -3.91
N ARG A 384 4.99 -15.02 -2.81
CA ARG A 384 4.31 -15.32 -1.55
C ARG A 384 3.66 -14.06 -1.00
N ALA A 385 2.53 -14.22 -0.34
CA ALA A 385 1.86 -13.13 0.35
C ALA A 385 2.49 -12.96 1.73
N LEU A 386 3.27 -11.89 1.90
CA LEU A 386 4.05 -11.62 3.09
C LEU A 386 3.23 -10.95 4.19
N TRP A 387 2.23 -10.16 3.82
CA TRP A 387 1.46 -9.38 4.78
C TRP A 387 0.08 -9.02 4.24
N GLY A 388 -0.85 -8.70 5.13
CA GLY A 388 -2.10 -8.03 4.80
C GLY A 388 -2.44 -6.98 5.85
N VAL A 389 -3.05 -5.86 5.43
CA VAL A 389 -3.33 -4.73 6.35
C VAL A 389 -4.27 -5.15 7.50
N ASP A 390 -5.14 -6.13 7.25
CA ASP A 390 -6.26 -6.54 8.10
C ASP A 390 -6.16 -7.98 8.62
N ILE A 391 -4.94 -8.52 8.73
CA ILE A 391 -4.66 -9.86 9.25
C ILE A 391 -4.13 -9.80 10.70
N ASN A 392 -4.17 -10.89 11.45
CA ASN A 392 -3.37 -11.01 12.67
C ASN A 392 -2.00 -11.65 12.34
N GLY A 393 -0.93 -11.35 13.09
CA GLY A 393 0.32 -12.10 12.97
C GLY A 393 0.25 -13.48 13.64
N ASP A 394 -0.74 -13.69 14.51
CA ASP A 394 -1.10 -14.98 15.09
C ASP A 394 -2.16 -15.69 14.25
N TYR A 395 -1.79 -16.83 13.66
CA TYR A 395 -2.65 -17.60 12.77
C TYR A 395 -3.90 -18.15 13.48
N THR A 396 -3.89 -18.26 14.80
CA THR A 396 -5.04 -18.74 15.58
C THR A 396 -6.11 -17.66 15.75
N LYS A 397 -5.73 -16.38 15.59
CA LYS A 397 -6.60 -15.21 15.74
C LYS A 397 -7.09 -14.71 14.39
N LYS A 398 -7.67 -15.62 13.60
CA LYS A 398 -8.27 -15.29 12.30
C LYS A 398 -9.34 -14.20 12.50
N PRO A 399 -9.24 -13.05 11.81
CA PRO A 399 -10.20 -11.98 11.98
C PRO A 399 -11.56 -12.41 11.42
N ALA A 400 -12.64 -11.94 12.06
CA ALA A 400 -13.99 -12.16 11.55
C ALA A 400 -14.15 -11.48 10.18
N ARG A 401 -14.88 -12.12 9.27
CA ARG A 401 -15.13 -11.60 7.93
C ARG A 401 -15.83 -10.24 7.99
N ASN A 402 -15.23 -9.24 7.35
CA ASN A 402 -15.81 -7.91 7.21
C ASN A 402 -16.76 -7.86 6.00
N SER A 403 -18.05 -7.66 6.26
CA SER A 403 -19.09 -7.57 5.23
C SER A 403 -19.43 -6.14 4.79
N SER A 404 -18.85 -5.10 5.41
CA SER A 404 -19.12 -3.68 5.09
C SER A 404 -18.63 -3.27 3.69
N PHE A 405 -17.64 -3.98 3.18
CA PHE A 405 -17.13 -3.85 1.82
C PHE A 405 -16.92 -5.24 1.21
N LYS A 406 -17.97 -5.79 0.59
CA LYS A 406 -17.90 -7.04 -0.17
C LYS A 406 -17.04 -6.82 -1.42
N THR A 407 -15.98 -7.60 -1.57
CA THR A 407 -15.06 -7.55 -2.70
C THR A 407 -14.52 -8.96 -3.00
N SER A 408 -13.60 -9.11 -3.95
CA SER A 408 -13.06 -10.39 -4.39
C SER A 408 -12.38 -11.19 -3.27
N LEU A 409 -11.64 -10.51 -2.39
CA LEU A 409 -11.00 -11.07 -1.20
C LEU A 409 -11.46 -10.35 0.06
N TYR A 410 -11.87 -11.11 1.06
CA TYR A 410 -12.14 -10.61 2.40
C TYR A 410 -10.88 -10.61 3.28
N ASN A 411 -10.96 -10.00 4.44
CA ASN A 411 -9.84 -9.94 5.40
C ASN A 411 -9.46 -11.33 5.94
N ASP A 412 -10.44 -12.19 6.15
CA ASP A 412 -10.24 -13.57 6.58
C ASP A 412 -9.61 -14.45 5.47
N ASP A 413 -9.87 -14.14 4.21
CA ASP A 413 -9.19 -14.75 3.05
C ASP A 413 -7.72 -14.32 3.00
N ARG A 414 -7.45 -13.01 3.07
CA ARG A 414 -6.08 -12.47 3.12
C ARG A 414 -5.29 -13.07 4.29
N HIS A 415 -5.92 -13.26 5.44
CA HIS A 415 -5.31 -13.92 6.59
C HIS A 415 -4.87 -15.35 6.25
N CYS A 416 -5.76 -16.18 5.69
CA CYS A 416 -5.39 -17.54 5.28
C CYS A 416 -4.32 -17.54 4.19
N ILE A 417 -4.45 -16.71 3.16
CA ILE A 417 -3.47 -16.57 2.08
C ILE A 417 -2.07 -16.25 2.63
N VAL A 418 -1.96 -15.28 3.55
CA VAL A 418 -0.67 -14.87 4.11
C VAL A 418 -0.07 -15.97 4.97
N HIS A 419 -0.83 -16.55 5.89
CA HIS A 419 -0.28 -17.58 6.76
C HIS A 419 0.09 -18.85 6.00
N GLU A 420 -0.80 -19.34 5.14
CA GLU A 420 -0.55 -20.57 4.40
C GLU A 420 0.51 -20.40 3.31
N SER A 421 0.80 -19.17 2.86
CA SER A 421 1.86 -18.90 1.88
C SER A 421 3.20 -18.44 2.43
N SER A 422 3.28 -17.81 3.62
CA SER A 422 4.54 -17.24 4.12
C SER A 422 4.81 -17.39 5.62
N ASN A 423 3.96 -18.11 6.37
CA ASN A 423 4.21 -18.37 7.79
C ASN A 423 5.06 -19.62 8.01
N TRP A 424 6.37 -19.45 8.16
CA TRP A 424 7.31 -20.54 8.35
C TRP A 424 7.39 -21.09 9.77
N ASP A 425 6.53 -20.60 10.68
CA ASP A 425 6.43 -21.05 12.07
C ASP A 425 5.16 -21.85 12.35
N LEU A 426 4.48 -22.35 11.31
CA LEU A 426 3.29 -23.18 11.48
C LEU A 426 3.65 -24.53 12.12
N PRO A 427 2.76 -25.07 12.97
CA PRO A 427 3.03 -26.25 13.78
C PRO A 427 3.25 -27.51 12.93
N LYS A 428 3.89 -28.50 13.54
CA LYS A 428 4.12 -29.86 13.00
C LYS A 428 4.77 -29.87 11.60
N GLY A 429 5.60 -28.87 11.31
CA GLY A 429 6.41 -28.82 10.10
C GLY A 429 5.61 -28.52 8.82
N PHE A 430 4.42 -27.91 8.93
CA PHE A 430 3.71 -27.42 7.75
C PHE A 430 4.61 -26.48 6.93
N LYS A 431 4.76 -26.78 5.64
CA LYS A 431 5.56 -25.97 4.71
C LYS A 431 4.65 -25.03 3.94
N PRO A 432 4.75 -23.71 4.13
CA PRO A 432 3.92 -22.74 3.42
C PRO A 432 4.00 -22.90 1.90
N LYS A 433 2.87 -22.74 1.21
CA LYS A 433 2.76 -22.96 -0.23
C LYS A 433 3.06 -21.68 -1.01
N PRO A 434 3.99 -21.73 -1.97
CA PRO A 434 4.20 -20.61 -2.86
C PRO A 434 2.97 -20.41 -3.75
N VAL A 435 2.73 -19.18 -4.15
CA VAL A 435 1.72 -18.83 -5.14
C VAL A 435 2.38 -18.91 -6.51
N GLN A 436 1.93 -19.85 -7.34
CA GLN A 436 2.41 -20.01 -8.71
C GLN A 436 1.93 -18.84 -9.55
N VAL A 437 2.84 -18.18 -10.26
CA VAL A 437 2.52 -17.04 -11.13
C VAL A 437 2.65 -17.46 -12.59
N HIS A 438 1.57 -17.29 -13.35
CA HIS A 438 1.58 -17.42 -14.80
C HIS A 438 2.00 -16.10 -15.44
N ASN A 439 1.41 -15.01 -14.96
CA ASN A 439 1.71 -13.66 -15.42
C ASN A 439 1.71 -12.69 -14.23
N LEU A 440 2.77 -11.90 -14.10
CA LEU A 440 2.79 -10.71 -13.24
C LEU A 440 3.50 -9.61 -14.01
N MET A 441 2.80 -8.51 -14.22
CA MET A 441 3.32 -7.34 -14.90
C MET A 441 2.93 -6.09 -14.14
N LEU A 442 3.88 -5.22 -13.84
CA LEU A 442 3.65 -3.92 -13.23
C LEU A 442 3.62 -2.86 -14.31
N SER A 443 2.67 -1.93 -14.24
CA SER A 443 2.54 -0.81 -15.17
C SER A 443 2.09 0.44 -14.43
N VAL A 444 2.15 1.59 -15.09
CA VAL A 444 1.68 2.87 -14.52
C VAL A 444 0.15 2.91 -14.37
N LEU A 445 -0.57 2.11 -15.16
CA LEU A 445 -2.03 1.93 -15.03
C LEU A 445 -2.41 0.79 -14.08
N GLY A 446 -1.42 0.20 -13.42
CA GLY A 446 -1.55 -0.89 -12.45
C GLY A 446 -1.27 -2.28 -13.00
N ALA A 447 -1.35 -3.28 -12.12
CA ALA A 447 -0.77 -4.58 -12.39
C ALA A 447 -1.69 -5.48 -13.22
N TRP A 448 -1.05 -6.41 -13.91
CA TRP A 448 -1.68 -7.60 -14.47
C TRP A 448 -1.21 -8.79 -13.67
N PHE A 449 -2.14 -9.67 -13.33
CA PHE A 449 -1.87 -10.80 -12.44
C PHE A 449 -2.68 -12.01 -12.88
N ASP A 450 -2.00 -13.13 -13.08
CA ASP A 450 -2.58 -14.47 -13.19
C ASP A 450 -1.75 -15.37 -12.29
N ALA A 451 -2.37 -15.82 -11.21
CA ALA A 451 -1.70 -16.63 -10.21
C ALA A 451 -2.66 -17.62 -9.53
N GLU A 452 -2.09 -18.71 -9.05
CA GLU A 452 -2.80 -19.77 -8.36
C GLU A 452 -1.98 -20.32 -7.19
N MET A 453 -2.64 -20.54 -6.06
CA MET A 453 -2.10 -21.26 -4.92
C MET A 453 -3.01 -22.44 -4.60
N LEU A 454 -2.41 -23.60 -4.36
CA LEU A 454 -3.09 -24.83 -3.96
C LEU A 454 -2.51 -25.34 -2.64
N VAL A 455 -3.40 -25.68 -1.70
CA VAL A 455 -3.06 -26.23 -0.40
C VAL A 455 -3.85 -27.51 -0.20
N LYS A 456 -3.13 -28.59 0.11
CA LYS A 456 -3.78 -29.89 0.31
C LYS A 456 -4.43 -29.92 1.69
N ARG A 457 -5.72 -30.28 1.73
CA ARG A 457 -6.49 -30.46 2.98
C ARG A 457 -5.76 -31.35 3.99
N LYS A 458 -5.20 -32.47 3.52
CA LYS A 458 -4.44 -33.40 4.37
C LYS A 458 -3.28 -32.71 5.10
N GLU A 459 -2.56 -31.82 4.43
CA GLU A 459 -1.43 -31.12 5.05
C GLU A 459 -1.90 -30.15 6.15
N LEU A 460 -3.05 -29.48 5.97
CA LEU A 460 -3.67 -28.65 7.02
C LEU A 460 -4.15 -29.51 8.21
N ALA A 461 -4.72 -30.68 7.93
CA ALA A 461 -5.21 -31.61 8.94
C ALA A 461 -4.05 -32.24 9.74
N ASP A 462 -3.02 -32.74 9.06
CA ASP A 462 -1.82 -33.32 9.68
C ASP A 462 -1.12 -32.28 10.57
N ALA A 463 -1.09 -31.02 10.13
CA ALA A 463 -0.57 -29.90 10.91
C ALA A 463 -1.48 -29.46 12.07
N GLY A 464 -2.74 -29.90 12.11
CA GLY A 464 -3.71 -29.51 13.14
C GLY A 464 -4.15 -28.05 13.05
N ILE A 465 -4.06 -27.43 11.87
CA ILE A 465 -4.36 -26.00 11.65
C ILE A 465 -5.66 -25.78 10.87
N ILE A 466 -6.30 -26.84 10.38
CA ILE A 466 -7.49 -26.75 9.51
C ILE A 466 -8.66 -25.94 10.12
N GLY A 467 -8.76 -25.88 11.46
CA GLY A 467 -9.76 -25.06 12.16
C GLY A 467 -9.45 -23.56 12.20
N SER A 468 -8.18 -23.18 12.05
CA SER A 468 -7.71 -21.78 12.05
C SER A 468 -7.41 -21.27 10.63
N LEU A 469 -6.92 -22.15 9.77
CA LEU A 469 -6.48 -21.90 8.40
C LEU A 469 -7.11 -22.97 7.51
N ASN A 470 -8.01 -22.55 6.63
CA ASN A 470 -8.87 -23.46 5.88
C ASN A 470 -8.88 -23.17 4.37
N LEU A 471 -7.87 -22.48 3.84
CA LEU A 471 -7.81 -22.23 2.41
C LEU A 471 -7.30 -23.48 1.68
N LEU A 472 -7.96 -23.87 0.60
CA LEU A 472 -7.55 -24.99 -0.26
C LEU A 472 -7.04 -24.50 -1.60
N LYS A 473 -7.63 -23.42 -2.11
CA LYS A 473 -7.23 -22.80 -3.38
C LYS A 473 -7.49 -21.30 -3.35
N TRP A 474 -6.56 -20.57 -3.94
CA TRP A 474 -6.75 -19.18 -4.33
C TRP A 474 -6.27 -19.02 -5.77
N LYS A 475 -7.18 -18.62 -6.67
CA LYS A 475 -6.85 -18.23 -8.05
C LYS A 475 -7.26 -16.78 -8.26
N HIS A 476 -6.40 -16.00 -8.89
CA HIS A 476 -6.60 -14.57 -9.10
C HIS A 476 -6.19 -14.17 -10.51
N ILE A 477 -7.12 -13.60 -11.25
CA ILE A 477 -6.91 -13.02 -12.58
C ILE A 477 -7.34 -11.56 -12.54
N ALA A 478 -6.42 -10.67 -12.91
CA ALA A 478 -6.63 -9.24 -12.95
C ALA A 478 -5.87 -8.59 -14.10
N THR A 479 -6.42 -7.52 -14.64
CA THR A 479 -5.79 -6.69 -15.68
C THR A 479 -5.94 -5.23 -15.33
N LEU A 480 -4.89 -4.43 -15.54
CA LEU A 480 -4.89 -2.99 -15.26
C LEU A 480 -5.44 -2.66 -13.87
N ALA A 481 -4.87 -3.29 -12.84
CA ALA A 481 -5.25 -3.17 -11.43
C ALA A 481 -6.59 -3.81 -11.01
N ARG A 482 -7.42 -4.28 -11.96
CA ARG A 482 -8.80 -4.65 -11.69
C ARG A 482 -9.03 -6.15 -11.76
N ASP A 483 -9.76 -6.66 -10.79
CA ASP A 483 -10.09 -8.08 -10.68
C ASP A 483 -11.09 -8.50 -11.77
N HIS A 484 -10.78 -9.60 -12.45
CA HIS A 484 -11.62 -10.20 -13.49
C HIS A 484 -12.23 -11.51 -13.04
N TYR A 485 -11.42 -12.36 -12.41
CA TYR A 485 -11.86 -13.67 -11.92
C TYR A 485 -11.04 -14.02 -10.68
N VAL A 486 -11.73 -14.22 -9.56
CA VAL A 486 -11.12 -14.62 -8.29
C VAL A 486 -11.90 -15.79 -7.74
N GLU A 487 -11.20 -16.89 -7.48
CA GLU A 487 -11.75 -18.11 -6.92
C GLU A 487 -11.04 -18.41 -5.60
N VAL A 488 -11.82 -18.56 -4.54
CA VAL A 488 -11.36 -18.95 -3.21
C VAL A 488 -12.10 -20.21 -2.78
N VAL A 489 -11.35 -21.26 -2.49
CA VAL A 489 -11.91 -22.55 -2.05
C VAL A 489 -11.52 -22.80 -0.61
N TYR A 490 -12.51 -23.12 0.22
CA TYR A 490 -12.34 -23.36 1.65
C TYR A 490 -12.57 -24.84 2.00
N ALA A 491 -11.79 -25.34 2.94
CA ALA A 491 -12.05 -26.61 3.59
C ALA A 491 -13.24 -26.47 4.55
N GLY A 492 -14.17 -27.41 4.49
CA GLY A 492 -15.28 -27.53 5.42
C GLY A 492 -15.73 -28.99 5.61
N ASN A 493 -16.79 -29.17 6.40
CA ASN A 493 -17.42 -30.46 6.64
C ASN A 493 -18.94 -30.28 6.64
N MET A 494 -19.67 -31.25 6.10
CA MET A 494 -21.14 -31.25 6.11
C MET A 494 -21.65 -31.77 7.45
N LEU A 495 -22.53 -31.01 8.10
CA LEU A 495 -23.23 -31.44 9.31
C LEU A 495 -24.47 -32.29 8.96
N PRO A 496 -24.88 -33.25 9.81
CA PRO A 496 -24.23 -33.66 11.06
C PRO A 496 -23.12 -34.72 10.88
N PHE A 497 -23.02 -35.36 9.72
CA PHE A 497 -22.20 -36.57 9.52
C PHE A 497 -20.68 -36.31 9.45
N GLY A 498 -20.28 -35.06 9.28
CA GLY A 498 -18.86 -34.66 9.23
C GLY A 498 -18.17 -35.01 7.91
N HIS A 499 -18.91 -35.36 6.84
CA HIS A 499 -18.30 -35.63 5.53
C HIS A 499 -17.52 -34.42 5.02
N GLU A 500 -16.34 -34.67 4.45
CA GLU A 500 -15.50 -33.60 3.91
C GLU A 500 -16.22 -32.88 2.75
N ALA A 501 -16.18 -31.56 2.76
CA ALA A 501 -16.71 -30.73 1.69
C ALA A 501 -15.82 -29.50 1.48
N SER A 502 -16.07 -28.80 0.38
CA SER A 502 -15.43 -27.53 0.09
C SER A 502 -16.45 -26.46 -0.26
N LEU A 503 -16.30 -25.27 0.30
CA LEU A 503 -17.04 -24.09 -0.14
C LEU A 503 -16.23 -23.40 -1.23
N VAL A 504 -16.81 -23.21 -2.40
CA VAL A 504 -16.19 -22.49 -3.52
C VAL A 504 -16.86 -21.12 -3.63
N ARG A 505 -16.06 -20.05 -3.59
CA ARG A 505 -16.53 -18.69 -3.81
C ARG A 505 -15.82 -18.11 -5.03
N ILE A 506 -16.62 -17.75 -6.03
CA ILE A 506 -16.14 -17.10 -7.25
C ILE A 506 -16.62 -15.65 -7.25
N THR A 507 -15.72 -14.75 -7.58
CA THR A 507 -16.03 -13.35 -7.90
C THR A 507 -15.53 -13.10 -9.30
N GLU A 508 -16.44 -12.83 -10.22
CA GLU A 508 -16.11 -12.63 -11.62
C GLU A 508 -16.76 -11.40 -12.21
N ARG A 509 -16.09 -10.82 -13.21
CA ARG A 509 -16.59 -9.66 -13.94
C ARG A 509 -17.47 -10.14 -15.09
N LYS A 510 -18.79 -9.95 -14.95
CA LYS A 510 -19.76 -10.30 -16.01
C LYS A 510 -20.07 -9.09 -16.88
N PRO A 511 -19.77 -9.12 -18.19
CA PRO A 511 -20.33 -8.16 -19.13
C PRO A 511 -21.80 -8.54 -19.35
N GLN A 512 -22.71 -7.87 -18.66
CA GLN A 512 -24.14 -8.10 -18.88
C GLN A 512 -24.60 -7.20 -20.05
N MET A 513 -25.15 -7.81 -21.12
CA MET A 513 -25.90 -7.05 -22.13
C MET A 513 -27.00 -6.26 -21.41
N ASN A 514 -27.14 -4.97 -21.75
CA ASN A 514 -28.16 -4.01 -21.25
C ASN A 514 -27.88 -3.26 -19.93
N TYR A 515 -26.71 -3.38 -19.28
CA TYR A 515 -26.37 -2.54 -18.10
C TYR A 515 -25.47 -1.34 -18.39
N ALA A 516 -25.07 -1.13 -19.65
CA ALA A 516 -24.65 0.21 -20.07
C ALA A 516 -25.89 1.10 -20.01
N VAL A 517 -26.08 1.81 -18.90
CA VAL A 517 -27.08 2.87 -18.79
C VAL A 517 -26.66 3.97 -19.76
N TYR A 518 -27.04 3.79 -21.01
CA TYR A 518 -27.15 4.88 -21.95
C TYR A 518 -28.24 5.78 -21.38
N ASN A 519 -27.85 6.83 -20.65
CA ASN A 519 -28.67 8.03 -20.50
C ASN A 519 -28.80 8.67 -21.88
N VAL A 520 -29.47 8.00 -22.80
CA VAL A 520 -30.01 8.63 -24.00
C VAL A 520 -31.30 9.28 -23.52
N PRO A 521 -31.41 10.61 -23.56
CA PRO A 521 -32.68 11.27 -23.31
C PRO A 521 -33.73 10.66 -24.23
N GLN A 522 -34.87 10.23 -23.68
CA GLN A 522 -36.00 9.58 -24.38
C GLN A 522 -36.54 10.33 -25.62
N LYS A 523 -35.97 11.49 -25.98
CA LYS A 523 -36.40 12.32 -27.10
C LYS A 523 -35.76 11.99 -28.45
N LEU A 524 -34.77 11.09 -28.53
CA LEU A 524 -34.16 10.74 -29.83
C LEU A 524 -34.72 9.47 -30.48
N ASP A 525 -35.38 8.59 -29.71
CA ASP A 525 -35.86 7.30 -30.24
C ASP A 525 -37.17 7.42 -31.03
N SER A 526 -37.87 8.56 -30.94
CA SER A 526 -39.09 8.85 -31.71
C SER A 526 -38.84 9.55 -33.04
N MET A 527 -37.58 9.76 -33.44
CA MET A 527 -37.23 10.37 -34.75
C MET A 527 -36.63 9.37 -35.74
N LEU A 528 -36.46 8.09 -35.36
CA LEU A 528 -35.89 7.03 -36.19
C LEU A 528 -36.83 5.83 -36.39
N ARG A 529 -38.14 6.01 -36.23
CA ARG A 529 -39.16 5.04 -36.64
C ARG A 529 -40.11 5.62 -37.66
#